data_AF-B1C1S9-F1
#
_entry.id   AF-B1C1S9-F1
#
_cell.length_a   1.000
_cell.length_b   1.000
_cell.length_c   1.000
_cell.angle_alpha   90.00
_cell.angle_beta   90.00
_cell.angle_gamma   90.00
#
_symmetry.space_group_name_H-M   'P 1'
#
loop_
_entity.id
_entity.type
_entity.pdbx_description
1 polymer ?
#
loop_
_entity_poly.entity_id
_entity_poly.type
_entity_poly.pdbx_seq_one_letter_code
_entity_poly.pdbx_strand_id
1 'polypeptide(L)' 'MVKCDDKIIGKVKTIYNNGRHDILNIDYNGKNVAIPYVDAFIKDVDLNNEVIEVELIKGLIDED' A
#
# COMPACT_ATOMS: atom_id res chain seq x y z
N MET A 1 6.20 6.61 -1.27
CA MET A 1 5.73 5.90 -2.49
C MET A 1 5.42 4.46 -2.13
N VAL A 2 4.61 3.77 -2.92
CA VAL A 2 4.27 2.36 -2.68
C VAL A 2 4.69 1.51 -3.86
N LYS A 3 5.42 0.43 -3.59
CA LYS A 3 6.00 -0.50 -4.56
C LYS A 3 5.39 -1.90 -4.39
N CYS A 4 5.07 -2.58 -5.48
CA CYS A 4 4.68 -4.00 -5.50
C CYS A 4 5.44 -4.67 -6.65
N ASP A 5 6.15 -5.77 -6.38
CA ASP A 5 6.95 -6.52 -7.37
C ASP A 5 7.83 -5.60 -8.26
N ASP A 6 8.63 -4.76 -7.61
CA ASP A 6 9.51 -3.75 -8.22
C ASP A 6 8.84 -2.65 -9.06
N LYS A 7 7.50 -2.59 -9.08
CA LYS A 7 6.74 -1.54 -9.75
C LYS A 7 6.19 -0.54 -8.74
N ILE A 8 6.35 0.75 -9.02
CA ILE A 8 5.64 1.79 -8.27
C ILE A 8 4.16 1.73 -8.65
N ILE A 9 3.33 1.36 -7.68
CA ILE A 9 1.88 1.26 -7.85
C ILE A 9 1.17 2.55 -7.47
N GLY A 10 1.82 3.42 -6.68
CA GLY A 10 1.15 4.63 -6.24
C GLY A 10 1.91 5.46 -5.23
N LYS A 11 1.19 6.46 -4.71
CA LYS A 11 1.65 7.32 -3.63
C LYS A 11 0.73 7.16 -2.43
N VAL A 12 1.31 7.21 -1.24
CA VAL A 12 0.55 7.26 0.01
C VAL A 12 -0.19 8.58 0.04
N LYS A 13 -1.51 8.52 0.23
CA LYS A 13 -2.38 9.69 0.42
C LYS A 13 -2.56 9.98 1.90
N THR A 14 -2.97 8.96 2.66
CA THR A 14 -3.21 9.07 4.10
C THR A 14 -2.94 7.74 4.79
N ILE A 15 -2.65 7.80 6.09
CA ILE A 15 -2.67 6.64 6.98
C ILE A 15 -3.68 6.95 8.08
N TYR A 16 -4.57 6.01 8.38
CA TYR A 16 -5.56 6.18 9.45
C TYR A 16 -5.83 4.87 10.19
N ASN A 17 -6.12 4.96 11.48
CA ASN A 17 -6.46 3.79 12.28
C ASN A 17 -7.96 3.48 12.16
N ASN A 18 -8.33 2.23 11.91
CA ASN A 18 -9.73 1.80 11.79
C ASN A 18 -10.27 1.09 13.06
N GLY A 19 -9.54 1.14 14.17
CA GLY A 19 -9.85 0.45 15.43
C GLY A 19 -9.26 -0.97 15.55
N ARG A 20 -8.79 -1.59 14.44
CA ARG A 20 -8.07 -2.88 14.47
C ARG A 20 -6.66 -2.77 13.92
N HIS A 21 -6.53 -2.13 12.75
CA HIS A 21 -5.27 -1.94 12.07
C HIS A 21 -5.17 -0.51 11.54
N ASP A 22 -3.94 -0.04 11.37
CA ASP A 22 -3.71 1.13 10.55
C ASP A 22 -3.97 0.77 9.08
N ILE A 23 -4.55 1.71 8.35
CA ILE A 23 -4.90 1.56 6.95
C ILE A 23 -4.05 2.55 6.16
N LEU A 24 -3.27 2.00 5.23
CA LEU A 24 -2.49 2.74 4.24
C LEU A 24 -3.39 3.00 3.04
N ASN A 25 -3.82 4.25 2.87
CA ASN A 25 -4.60 4.66 1.71
C ASN A 25 -3.68 5.20 0.63
N ILE A 26 -3.75 4.64 -0.57
CA ILE A 26 -2.88 4.98 -1.69
C ILE A 26 -3.68 5.45 -2.90
N ASP A 27 -3.03 6.27 -3.72
CA ASP A 27 -3.48 6.57 -5.08
C ASP A 27 -2.91 5.56 -6.06
N TYR A 28 -3.74 4.64 -6.54
CA TYR A 28 -3.43 3.68 -7.58
C TYR A 28 -4.09 4.13 -8.90
N ASN A 29 -3.34 4.83 -9.75
CA ASN A 29 -3.82 5.31 -11.05
C ASN A 29 -5.17 6.06 -10.99
N GLY A 30 -5.37 6.91 -9.96
CA GLY A 30 -6.61 7.67 -9.75
C GLY A 30 -7.67 6.93 -8.93
N LYS A 31 -7.49 5.64 -8.65
CA LYS A 31 -8.33 4.86 -7.73
C LYS A 31 -7.74 4.94 -6.31
N ASN A 32 -8.58 5.14 -5.30
CA ASN A 32 -8.14 5.03 -3.90
C ASN A 32 -8.16 3.57 -3.47
N VAL A 33 -7.03 3.09 -2.94
CA VAL A 33 -6.90 1.71 -2.46
C VAL A 33 -6.50 1.73 -0.99
N ALA A 34 -7.26 1.02 -0.16
CA ALA A 34 -7.01 0.86 1.26
C ALA A 34 -6.30 -0.47 1.53
N ILE A 35 -5.05 -0.39 1.97
CA ILE A 35 -4.22 -1.55 2.28
C ILE A 35 -4.06 -1.62 3.82
N PRO A 36 -4.45 -2.72 4.48
CA PRO A 36 -4.16 -2.89 5.90
C PRO A 36 -2.65 -2.91 6.15
N TYR A 37 -2.19 -2.09 7.10
CA TYR A 37 -0.80 -2.00 7.50
C TYR A 37 -0.48 -3.13 8.48
N VAL A 38 -0.31 -4.34 7.94
CA VAL A 38 0.04 -5.57 8.68
C VAL A 38 1.05 -6.37 7.87
N ASP A 39 1.80 -7.25 8.54
CA ASP A 39 2.88 -8.04 7.93
C ASP A 39 2.44 -8.89 6.73
N ALA A 40 1.16 -9.24 6.64
CA ALA A 40 0.61 -9.96 5.49
C ALA A 40 0.60 -9.15 4.18
N PHE A 41 0.67 -7.81 4.26
CA PHE A 41 0.69 -6.92 3.12
C PHE A 41 1.94 -6.05 3.06
N ILE A 42 2.58 -5.73 4.18
CA ILE A 42 3.76 -4.87 4.23
C ILE A 42 5.01 -5.76 4.24
N LYS A 43 5.76 -5.75 3.14
CA LYS A 43 7.00 -6.52 2.97
C LYS A 43 8.21 -5.79 3.56
N ASP A 44 8.33 -4.51 3.26
CA ASP A 44 9.45 -3.68 3.70
C ASP A 44 9.08 -2.20 3.78
N VAL A 45 9.80 -1.44 4.60
CA VAL A 45 9.63 0.00 4.77
C VAL A 45 10.99 0.68 4.76
N ASP A 46 11.31 1.32 3.65
CA ASP A 46 12.51 2.12 3.50
C ASP A 46 12.19 3.59 3.77
N LEU A 47 12.52 4.05 4.98
CA LEU A 47 12.33 5.43 5.39
C LEU A 47 13.34 6.40 4.76
N ASN A 48 14.51 5.92 4.31
CA ASN A 48 15.50 6.79 3.66
C ASN A 48 15.04 7.19 2.25
N ASN A 49 14.40 6.25 1.56
CA ASN A 49 13.86 6.46 0.21
C ASN A 49 12.36 6.79 0.20
N GLU A 50 11.72 6.81 1.36
CA GLU A 50 10.28 7.00 1.54
C GLU A 50 9.45 6.01 0.71
N VAL A 51 9.86 4.73 0.68
CA VAL A 51 9.19 3.66 -0.08
C VAL A 51 8.64 2.61 0.88
N ILE A 52 7.38 2.22 0.67
CA ILE A 52 6.77 1.05 1.32
C ILE A 52 6.62 -0.02 0.26
N GLU A 53 7.22 -1.19 0.48
CA GLU A 53 7.04 -2.37 -0.36
C GLU A 53 5.88 -3.20 0.17
N VAL A 54 4.95 -3.53 -0.71
CA VAL A 54 3.74 -4.31 -0.38
C VAL A 54 3.65 -5.58 -1.20
N GLU A 55 2.94 -6.56 -0.64
CA GLU A 55 2.47 -7.74 -1.34
C GLU A 55 0.95 -7.67 -1.44
N LEU A 56 0.44 -7.51 -2.66
CA LEU A 56 -0.98 -7.47 -2.90
C LEU A 56 -1.49 -8.88 -3.22
N ILE A 57 -2.53 -9.31 -2.54
CA ILE A 57 -3.23 -10.55 -2.90
C ILE A 57 -4.16 -10.29 -4.09
N LYS A 58 -4.34 -11.31 -4.93
CA LYS A 58 -5.27 -11.26 -6.06
C LYS A 58 -6.68 -10.83 -5.58
N GLY A 59 -7.24 -9.82 -6.24
CA GLY A 59 -8.57 -9.27 -5.91
C GLY A 59 -8.56 -8.13 -4.89
N LEU A 60 -7.41 -7.75 -4.33
CA LEU A 60 -7.29 -6.53 -3.51
C LEU A 60 -7.29 -5.25 -4.36
N ILE A 61 -6.68 -5.34 -5.55
CA ILE A 61 -6.71 -4.30 -6.58
C ILE A 61 -7.14 -4.99 -7.88
N ASP A 62 -8.09 -4.41 -8.60
CA ASP A 62 -8.40 -4.84 -9.96
C ASP A 62 -7.24 -4.44 -10.88
N GLU A 63 -6.50 -5.44 -11.34
CA GLU A 63 -5.66 -5.35 -12.54
C GLU A 63 -6.60 -5.49 -13.75
N ASP A 64 -7.15 -4.37 -14.24
CA ASP A 64 -7.72 -4.29 -15.60
C ASP A 64 -6.60 -4.41 -16.65
#